data_AF-A0A8B6FX70-F1
#
_entry.id   AF-A0A8B6FX70-F1
#
_cell.length_a   1.000
_cell.length_b   1.000
_cell.length_c   1.000
_cell.angle_alpha   90.00
_cell.angle_beta   90.00
_cell.angle_gamma   90.00
#
_symmetry.space_group_name_H-M   'P 1'
#
loop_
_entity.id
_entity.type
_entity.pdbx_description
1 polymer ?
#
loop_
_entity_poly.entity_id
_entity_poly.type
_entity_poly.pdbx_seq_one_letter_code
_entity_poly.pdbx_strand_id
1 'polypeptide(L)'
;MLIKNEDTADGLVNGVMGTVISIKDFLPNSLPSTIFIHFDNERVGRNAKVQKIISGKRCVGLKPSSEDIPFSNCVRKQFPLKLAWACTIHKVQGLTVEECVVDLNKCFTYGQAYVALSRVTSKSGLHIKSIDTEKIDKKIFCDPDIVKGVSEMTRFLLEIDDVAEEPTQSFQIMYHNIQGLQTHAEDLKHNPDFRRADYICLTETWTNQELICFEMMGYDGFHLPRSLAFEDDNSYYSSLKEMQHGGVCVFYKLSTETEICNLASNLECIVFKISSKNILVATVYRTQKYNLGKFLENLEILICKLVDLSEKIVVIGDFNQDILKGGCTVFNFMSSKGFRQLVDSPTTEGGTLIDHVYVKGCLDTQIAIIPTYYSYHEALKIVIPYD
;
A
#
# COMPACT_ATOMS: atom_id res chain seq x y z
N MET A 1 -19.80 29.84 -5.06
CA MET A 1 -19.53 29.06 -3.83
C MET A 1 -20.42 29.55 -2.70
N LEU A 2 -21.02 28.62 -1.94
CA LEU A 2 -21.76 28.91 -0.71
C LEU A 2 -20.81 29.41 0.38
N ILE A 3 -21.20 30.47 1.10
CA ILE A 3 -20.37 31.06 2.17
C ILE A 3 -20.83 30.67 3.58
N LYS A 4 -21.97 29.99 3.68
CA LYS A 4 -22.54 29.49 4.94
C LYS A 4 -23.36 28.22 4.70
N ASN A 5 -23.73 27.56 5.79
CA ASN A 5 -24.60 26.40 5.77
C ASN A 5 -26.06 26.86 5.64
N GLU A 6 -26.75 26.36 4.63
CA GLU A 6 -28.18 26.60 4.42
C GLU A 6 -29.00 25.38 4.87
N ASP A 7 -28.56 24.18 4.49
CA ASP A 7 -29.17 22.91 4.89
C ASP A 7 -28.08 21.83 4.90
N THR A 8 -27.58 21.51 6.09
CA THR A 8 -26.51 20.51 6.25
C THR A 8 -26.96 19.09 5.92
N ALA A 9 -28.25 18.77 6.13
CA ALA A 9 -28.80 17.44 5.86
C ALA A 9 -28.91 17.18 4.35
N ASP A 10 -29.14 18.22 3.56
CA ASP A 10 -29.19 18.16 2.09
C ASP A 10 -27.86 18.56 1.42
N GLY A 11 -26.77 18.63 2.19
CA GLY A 11 -25.42 18.92 1.68
C GLY A 11 -25.18 20.36 1.23
N LEU A 12 -26.11 21.30 1.49
CA LEU A 12 -25.96 22.74 1.20
C LEU A 12 -25.10 23.41 2.29
N VAL A 13 -23.81 23.07 2.29
CA VAL A 13 -22.83 23.52 3.28
C VAL A 13 -21.88 24.59 2.74
N ASN A 14 -21.21 25.30 3.66
CA ASN A 14 -20.18 26.27 3.34
C ASN A 14 -19.07 25.62 2.49
N GLY A 15 -18.68 26.27 1.39
CA GLY A 15 -17.64 25.80 0.49
C GLY A 15 -18.15 25.03 -0.73
N VAL A 16 -19.42 24.63 -0.77
CA VAL A 16 -19.95 23.95 -1.98
C VAL A 16 -19.96 24.91 -3.17
N MET A 17 -19.49 24.40 -4.31
CA MET A 17 -19.35 25.12 -5.57
C MET A 17 -20.42 24.72 -6.57
N GLY A 18 -20.71 25.65 -7.47
CA GLY A 18 -21.78 25.54 -8.44
C GLY A 18 -21.82 26.73 -9.36
N THR A 19 -22.49 26.54 -10.49
CA THR A 19 -22.66 27.53 -11.56
C THR A 19 -24.02 28.22 -11.43
N VAL A 20 -24.03 29.56 -11.48
CA VAL A 20 -25.27 30.34 -11.54
C VAL A 20 -25.91 30.13 -12.92
N ILE A 21 -27.14 29.60 -12.95
CA ILE A 21 -27.86 29.30 -14.18
C ILE A 21 -28.87 30.40 -14.53
N SER A 22 -29.52 30.98 -13.51
CA SER A 22 -30.54 32.00 -13.72
C SER A 22 -30.70 32.88 -12.48
N ILE A 23 -31.11 34.13 -12.68
CA ILE A 23 -31.41 35.09 -11.62
C ILE A 23 -32.86 35.52 -11.80
N LYS A 24 -33.69 35.30 -10.79
CA LYS A 24 -35.10 35.66 -10.80
C LYS A 24 -35.29 37.12 -10.41
N ASP A 25 -36.23 37.80 -11.07
CA ASP A 25 -36.65 39.17 -10.78
C ASP A 25 -35.49 40.17 -10.92
N PHE A 26 -34.63 39.94 -11.93
CA PHE A 26 -33.51 40.82 -12.26
C PHE A 26 -33.97 41.94 -13.22
N LEU A 27 -34.71 42.90 -12.69
CA LEU A 27 -35.16 44.09 -13.42
C LEU A 27 -34.37 45.34 -13.01
N PRO A 28 -34.25 46.36 -13.89
CA PRO A 28 -33.65 47.63 -13.53
C PRO A 28 -34.29 48.21 -12.26
N ASN A 29 -33.48 48.59 -11.28
CA ASN A 29 -33.90 49.14 -9.98
C ASN A 29 -34.61 48.17 -9.01
N SER A 30 -34.55 46.85 -9.26
CA SER A 30 -35.07 45.84 -8.33
C SER A 30 -33.96 44.89 -7.88
N LEU A 31 -34.03 44.44 -6.62
CA LEU A 31 -33.11 43.41 -6.11
C LEU A 31 -33.63 42.03 -6.51
N PRO A 32 -32.75 41.13 -6.97
CA PRO A 32 -33.16 39.78 -7.33
C PRO A 32 -33.70 39.04 -6.11
N SER A 33 -34.75 38.25 -6.31
CA SER A 33 -35.42 37.53 -5.21
C SER A 33 -34.81 36.14 -4.98
N THR A 34 -34.27 35.52 -6.02
CA THR A 34 -33.74 34.15 -6.00
C THR A 34 -32.64 33.97 -7.04
N ILE A 35 -31.54 33.35 -6.66
CA ILE A 35 -30.47 32.93 -7.57
C ILE A 35 -30.53 31.41 -7.72
N PHE A 36 -30.65 30.92 -8.94
CA PHE A 36 -30.66 29.48 -9.24
C PHE A 36 -29.26 29.00 -9.56
N ILE A 37 -28.81 27.99 -8.82
CA ILE A 37 -27.47 27.40 -8.94
C ILE A 37 -27.58 25.93 -9.29
N HIS A 38 -26.79 25.52 -10.27
CA HIS A 38 -26.48 24.12 -10.51
C HIS A 38 -25.18 23.78 -9.76
N PHE A 39 -25.27 23.00 -8.69
CA PHE A 39 -24.11 22.58 -7.91
C PHE A 39 -23.31 21.50 -8.63
N ASP A 40 -21.99 21.53 -8.48
CA ASP A 40 -21.08 20.63 -9.18
C ASP A 40 -21.25 19.17 -8.72
N ASN A 41 -21.69 18.96 -7.47
CA ASN A 41 -22.04 17.64 -6.95
C ASN A 41 -23.56 17.42 -7.01
N GLU A 42 -24.00 16.42 -7.79
CA GLU A 42 -25.41 16.08 -7.97
C GLU A 42 -26.13 15.60 -6.70
N ARG A 43 -25.39 15.25 -5.64
CA ARG A 43 -25.96 14.89 -4.33
C ARG A 43 -26.43 16.10 -3.54
N VAL A 44 -25.87 17.28 -3.81
CA VAL A 44 -26.17 18.49 -3.04
C VAL A 44 -27.52 19.07 -3.45
N GLY A 45 -28.31 19.46 -2.46
CA GLY A 45 -29.57 20.17 -2.65
C GLY A 45 -30.65 19.32 -3.31
N ARG A 46 -30.64 17.99 -3.11
CA ARG A 46 -31.58 17.03 -3.73
C ARG A 46 -32.98 17.11 -3.16
N ASN A 47 -33.12 17.55 -1.92
CA ASN A 47 -34.39 17.73 -1.23
C ASN A 47 -34.75 19.22 -1.05
N ALA A 48 -33.94 20.12 -1.60
CA ALA A 48 -34.12 21.55 -1.44
C ALA A 48 -35.51 22.01 -1.90
N LYS A 49 -36.19 22.77 -1.04
CA LYS A 49 -37.58 23.23 -1.22
C LYS A 49 -37.82 24.05 -2.49
N VAL A 50 -36.77 24.61 -3.08
CA VAL A 50 -36.84 25.48 -4.26
C VAL A 50 -35.99 24.87 -5.39
N GLN A 51 -36.37 23.70 -5.89
CA GLN A 51 -35.76 23.09 -7.07
C GLN A 51 -36.50 23.43 -8.35
N LYS A 52 -35.74 23.64 -9.42
CA LYS A 52 -36.24 23.77 -10.79
C LYS A 52 -35.29 23.12 -11.76
N ILE A 53 -35.83 22.67 -12.89
CA ILE A 53 -35.04 22.34 -14.07
C ILE A 53 -35.03 23.59 -14.95
N ILE A 54 -33.85 24.14 -15.22
CA ILE A 54 -33.66 25.30 -16.09
C ILE A 54 -32.62 24.89 -17.13
N SER A 55 -32.97 25.01 -18.41
CA SER A 55 -32.11 24.62 -19.54
C SER A 55 -31.56 23.19 -19.40
N GLY A 56 -32.40 22.25 -18.96
CA GLY A 56 -32.03 20.83 -18.77
C GLY A 56 -31.18 20.54 -17.53
N LYS A 57 -30.78 21.53 -16.73
CA LYS A 57 -29.98 21.34 -15.52
C LYS A 57 -30.81 21.47 -14.25
N ARG A 58 -30.62 20.56 -13.30
CA ARG A 58 -31.21 20.64 -11.95
C ARG A 58 -30.57 21.80 -11.19
N CYS A 59 -31.39 22.74 -10.73
CA CYS A 59 -30.93 23.94 -10.05
C CYS A 59 -31.64 24.10 -8.70
N VAL A 60 -30.92 24.62 -7.72
CA VAL A 60 -31.42 25.00 -6.39
C VAL A 60 -31.51 26.51 -6.30
N GLY A 61 -32.68 27.02 -5.91
CA GLY A 61 -32.94 28.44 -5.71
C GLY A 61 -32.53 28.89 -4.32
N LEU A 62 -31.54 29.78 -4.25
CA LEU A 62 -31.10 30.42 -3.00
C LEU A 62 -31.73 31.81 -2.88
N LYS A 63 -32.17 32.13 -1.66
CA LYS A 63 -32.79 33.42 -1.31
C LYS A 63 -31.81 34.27 -0.50
N PRO A 64 -31.98 35.61 -0.48
CA PRO A 64 -31.18 36.45 0.40
C PRO A 64 -31.53 36.18 1.86
N SER A 65 -30.50 36.02 2.68
CA SER A 65 -30.63 35.90 4.14
C SER A 65 -30.40 37.26 4.80
N SER A 66 -31.09 37.51 5.91
CA SER A 66 -30.91 38.71 6.72
C SER A 66 -30.21 38.33 8.03
N GLU A 67 -29.19 39.08 8.41
CA GLU A 67 -28.41 38.88 9.63
C GLU A 67 -28.22 40.22 10.35
N ASP A 68 -28.44 40.24 11.66
CA ASP A 68 -28.12 41.38 12.51
C ASP A 68 -26.60 41.52 12.64
N ILE A 69 -26.08 42.72 12.45
CA ILE A 69 -24.65 42.99 12.60
C ILE A 69 -24.37 43.33 14.07
N PRO A 70 -23.53 42.55 14.78
CA PRO A 70 -23.21 42.82 16.18
C PRO A 70 -22.68 44.24 16.39
N PHE A 71 -23.12 44.89 17.47
CA PHE A 71 -22.70 46.26 17.85
C PHE A 71 -23.13 47.37 16.87
N SER A 72 -24.13 47.10 16.02
CA SER A 72 -24.77 48.11 15.18
C SER A 72 -26.28 47.88 15.09
N ASN A 73 -27.08 48.93 14.90
CA ASN A 73 -28.53 48.82 14.67
C ASN A 73 -28.86 48.58 13.18
N CYS A 74 -28.09 47.72 12.52
CA CYS A 74 -28.17 47.50 11.08
C CYS A 74 -28.38 46.01 10.76
N VAL A 75 -29.23 45.74 9.76
CA VAL A 75 -29.47 44.40 9.22
C VAL A 75 -28.78 44.25 7.88
N ARG A 76 -27.93 43.22 7.73
CA ARG A 76 -27.33 42.86 6.45
C ARG A 76 -28.20 41.87 5.72
N LYS A 77 -28.70 42.25 4.54
CA LYS A 77 -29.42 41.35 3.63
C LYS A 77 -28.55 40.98 2.43
N GLN A 78 -28.15 39.72 2.33
CA GLN A 78 -27.26 39.24 1.26
C GLN A 78 -27.57 37.79 0.85
N PHE A 79 -27.22 37.42 -0.38
CA PHE A 79 -27.20 36.01 -0.76
C PHE A 79 -26.03 35.29 -0.07
N PRO A 80 -26.20 34.01 0.30
CA PRO A 80 -25.15 33.19 0.90
C PRO A 80 -24.11 32.73 -0.14
N LEU A 81 -23.68 33.61 -1.05
CA LEU A 81 -22.89 33.27 -2.22
C LEU A 81 -21.75 34.24 -2.44
N LYS A 82 -20.63 33.70 -2.93
CA LYS A 82 -19.51 34.48 -3.45
C LYS A 82 -18.98 33.86 -4.74
N LEU A 83 -18.51 34.70 -5.66
CA LEU A 83 -17.73 34.27 -6.82
C LEU A 83 -16.43 33.61 -6.32
N ALA A 84 -16.11 32.43 -6.85
CA ALA A 84 -15.01 31.60 -6.38
C ALA A 84 -14.30 30.94 -7.57
N TRP A 85 -13.61 31.75 -8.37
CA TRP A 85 -12.80 31.25 -9.48
C TRP A 85 -11.53 30.53 -8.99
N ALA A 86 -11.07 30.88 -7.79
CA ALA A 86 -10.03 30.17 -7.05
C ALA A 86 -10.38 30.17 -5.56
N CYS A 87 -10.01 29.08 -4.87
CA CYS A 87 -10.21 28.92 -3.44
C CYS A 87 -8.86 28.76 -2.72
N THR A 88 -8.82 29.12 -1.44
CA THR A 88 -7.63 28.86 -0.62
C THR A 88 -7.58 27.39 -0.23
N ILE A 89 -6.36 26.87 0.00
CA ILE A 89 -6.11 25.49 0.43
C ILE A 89 -6.96 25.12 1.67
N HIS A 90 -6.99 26.01 2.65
CA HIS A 90 -7.79 25.82 3.88
C HIS A 90 -9.29 25.68 3.59
N LYS A 91 -9.83 26.32 2.55
CA LYS A 91 -11.25 26.23 2.20
C LYS A 91 -11.63 24.93 1.49
N VAL A 92 -10.65 24.23 0.93
CA VAL A 92 -10.87 23.00 0.16
C VAL A 92 -10.42 21.74 0.92
N GLN A 93 -10.05 21.84 2.20
CA GLN A 93 -9.49 20.73 2.99
C GLN A 93 -10.41 19.50 3.07
N GLY A 94 -11.73 19.68 2.99
CA GLY A 94 -12.71 18.59 2.97
C GLY A 94 -13.23 18.22 1.57
N LEU A 95 -12.70 18.84 0.52
CA LEU A 95 -13.14 18.59 -0.86
C LEU A 95 -12.30 17.50 -1.52
N THR A 96 -12.92 16.80 -2.45
CA THR A 96 -12.26 15.89 -3.39
C THR A 96 -12.68 16.29 -4.79
N VAL A 97 -11.71 16.46 -5.68
CA VAL A 97 -11.92 16.93 -7.06
C VAL A 97 -11.20 15.99 -8.04
N GLU A 98 -11.74 15.88 -9.25
CA GLU A 98 -11.13 15.05 -10.31
C GLU A 98 -9.89 15.73 -10.89
N GLU A 99 -9.97 17.04 -11.09
CA GLU A 99 -8.89 17.87 -11.60
C GLU A 99 -8.77 19.18 -10.80
N CYS A 100 -7.54 19.67 -10.61
CA CYS A 100 -7.32 20.99 -10.04
C CYS A 100 -6.01 21.63 -10.47
N VAL A 101 -5.97 22.96 -10.41
CA VAL A 101 -4.74 23.76 -10.56
C VAL A 101 -4.32 24.28 -9.19
N VAL A 102 -3.14 23.86 -8.71
CA VAL A 102 -2.58 24.23 -7.41
C VAL A 102 -1.49 25.29 -7.60
N ASP A 103 -1.60 26.39 -6.85
CA ASP A 103 -0.56 27.41 -6.73
C ASP A 103 0.02 27.37 -5.31
N LEU A 104 1.25 26.85 -5.17
CA LEU A 104 1.92 26.67 -3.89
C LEU A 104 2.69 27.91 -3.41
N ASN A 105 2.76 28.99 -4.20
CA ASN A 105 3.58 30.17 -3.88
C ASN A 105 3.17 30.82 -2.54
N LYS A 106 1.86 30.75 -2.23
CA LYS A 106 1.26 31.31 -1.01
C LYS A 106 1.11 30.28 0.11
N CYS A 107 1.75 29.11 0.06
CA CYS A 107 1.82 28.22 1.22
C CYS A 107 2.79 28.82 2.26
N PHE A 108 2.33 28.91 3.50
CA PHE A 108 3.09 29.50 4.62
C PHE A 108 2.97 28.72 5.93
N THR A 109 2.15 27.67 5.99
CA THR A 109 2.03 26.79 7.17
C THR A 109 2.31 25.33 6.81
N TYR A 110 2.73 24.57 7.81
CA TYR A 110 2.95 23.13 7.73
C TYR A 110 1.71 22.41 7.18
N GLY A 111 1.92 21.40 6.34
CA GLY A 111 0.84 20.56 5.81
C GLY A 111 -0.08 21.20 4.76
N GLN A 112 -0.01 22.51 4.47
CA GLN A 112 -0.85 23.13 3.42
C GLN A 112 -0.60 22.54 2.04
N ALA A 113 0.66 22.32 1.67
CA ALA A 113 1.00 21.68 0.40
C ALA A 113 0.40 20.27 0.33
N TYR A 114 0.54 19.47 1.40
CA TYR A 114 -0.07 18.14 1.49
C TYR A 114 -1.60 18.19 1.33
N VAL A 115 -2.28 19.10 2.03
CA VAL A 115 -3.73 19.28 1.91
C VAL A 115 -4.10 19.61 0.47
N ALA A 116 -3.40 20.53 -0.19
CA ALA A 116 -3.69 20.94 -1.56
C ALA A 116 -3.53 19.78 -2.57
N LEU A 117 -2.42 19.05 -2.47
CA LEU A 117 -2.08 17.97 -3.40
C LEU A 117 -2.99 16.74 -3.20
N SER A 118 -3.42 16.48 -1.96
CA SER A 118 -4.29 15.34 -1.62
C SER A 118 -5.77 15.54 -1.99
N ARG A 119 -6.17 16.70 -2.53
CA ARG A 119 -7.58 16.90 -2.93
C ARG A 119 -7.92 16.24 -4.27
N VAL A 120 -6.92 15.89 -5.07
CA VAL A 120 -7.12 15.31 -6.41
C VAL A 120 -7.10 13.80 -6.32
N THR A 121 -8.02 13.13 -7.01
CA THR A 121 -8.13 11.66 -7.00
C THR A 121 -7.09 10.94 -7.86
N SER A 122 -6.40 11.66 -8.74
CA SER A 122 -5.43 11.10 -9.69
C SER A 122 -4.25 12.03 -9.92
N LYS A 123 -3.10 11.45 -10.27
CA LYS A 123 -1.91 12.22 -10.68
C LYS A 123 -2.15 13.02 -11.95
N SER A 124 -2.92 12.48 -12.90
CA SER A 124 -3.23 13.12 -14.18
C SER A 124 -4.07 14.38 -14.04
N GLY A 125 -4.97 14.43 -13.05
CA GLY A 125 -5.80 15.61 -12.80
C GLY A 125 -5.11 16.72 -12.00
N LEU A 126 -3.88 16.51 -11.54
CA LEU A 126 -3.16 17.49 -10.74
C LEU A 126 -2.26 18.36 -11.62
N HIS A 127 -2.56 19.66 -11.65
CA HIS A 127 -1.76 20.65 -12.36
C HIS A 127 -1.14 21.62 -11.36
N ILE A 128 0.18 21.77 -11.35
CA ILE A 128 0.86 22.69 -10.43
C ILE A 128 1.33 23.91 -11.23
N LYS A 129 0.88 25.10 -10.81
CA LYS A 129 1.22 26.36 -11.46
C LYS A 129 2.64 26.78 -11.05
N SER A 130 3.54 26.87 -12.02
CA SER A 130 4.91 27.42 -11.94
C SER A 130 5.63 27.11 -10.63
N ILE A 131 6.28 25.94 -10.60
CA ILE A 131 7.15 25.56 -9.48
C ILE A 131 8.47 26.33 -9.63
N ASP A 132 8.75 27.23 -8.70
CA ASP A 132 10.13 27.66 -8.44
C ASP A 132 10.81 26.51 -7.68
N THR A 133 11.52 25.65 -8.41
CA THR A 133 12.10 24.39 -7.90
C THR A 133 13.08 24.63 -6.77
N GLU A 134 13.74 25.79 -6.72
CA GLU A 134 14.66 26.15 -5.64
C GLU A 134 13.94 26.50 -4.32
N LYS A 135 12.63 26.76 -4.39
CA LYS A 135 11.83 27.14 -3.22
C LYS A 135 10.88 26.03 -2.76
N ILE A 136 10.76 24.92 -3.49
CA ILE A 136 9.76 23.89 -3.18
C ILE A 136 10.02 23.22 -1.82
N ASP A 137 11.27 23.01 -1.45
CA ASP A 137 11.65 22.43 -0.14
C ASP A 137 11.26 23.36 1.03
N LYS A 138 11.20 24.68 0.79
CA LYS A 138 10.70 25.66 1.76
C LYS A 138 9.17 25.72 1.80
N LYS A 139 8.47 25.04 0.88
CA LYS A 139 7.00 25.01 0.77
C LYS A 139 6.40 23.66 1.16
N ILE A 140 7.15 22.58 1.01
CA ILE A 140 6.77 21.22 1.41
C ILE A 140 7.65 20.83 2.59
N PHE A 141 7.16 21.09 3.79
CA PHE A 141 7.87 20.81 5.03
C PHE A 141 6.89 20.33 6.10
N CYS A 142 7.38 19.45 6.97
CA CYS A 142 6.66 18.96 8.13
C CYS A 142 6.97 19.84 9.34
N ASP A 143 6.04 19.87 10.29
CA ASP A 143 6.26 20.51 11.58
C ASP A 143 7.36 19.73 12.34
N PRO A 144 8.45 20.39 12.79
CA PRO A 144 9.50 19.74 13.57
C PRO A 144 8.99 19.02 14.82
N ASP A 145 7.93 19.53 15.47
CA ASP A 145 7.35 18.89 16.66
C ASP A 145 6.65 17.58 16.31
N ILE A 146 6.07 17.47 15.11
CA ILE A 146 5.50 16.22 14.61
C ILE A 146 6.61 15.21 14.28
N VAL A 147 7.69 15.66 13.63
CA VAL A 147 8.85 14.79 13.35
C VAL A 147 9.44 14.26 14.67
N LYS A 148 9.62 15.16 15.64
CA LYS A 148 10.08 14.80 16.97
C LYS A 148 9.12 13.82 17.65
N GLY A 149 7.82 14.13 17.65
CA GLY A 149 6.79 13.27 18.22
C GLY A 149 6.81 11.86 17.62
N VAL A 150 6.87 11.75 16.28
CA VAL A 150 6.96 10.45 15.59
C VAL A 150 8.26 9.71 15.96
N SER A 151 9.38 10.41 16.11
CA SER A 151 10.65 9.79 16.52
C SER A 151 10.70 9.37 17.99
N GLU A 152 9.93 10.05 18.86
CA GLU A 152 9.85 9.76 20.30
C GLU A 152 8.72 8.79 20.65
N MET A 153 7.78 8.53 19.73
CA MET A 153 6.71 7.57 19.93
C MET A 153 7.30 6.18 20.20
N THR A 154 6.91 5.60 21.33
CA THR A 154 7.27 4.22 21.65
C THR A 154 6.78 3.31 20.54
N ARG A 155 7.70 2.53 19.97
CA ARG A 155 7.38 1.55 18.95
C ARG A 155 6.46 0.49 19.56
N PHE A 156 5.36 0.19 18.90
CA PHE A 156 4.53 -0.94 19.30
C PHE A 156 5.31 -2.22 19.00
N LEU A 157 5.69 -2.95 20.04
CA LEU A 157 6.29 -4.28 19.94
C LEU A 157 5.34 -5.27 20.58
N LEU A 158 5.07 -6.38 19.91
CA LEU A 158 4.26 -7.47 20.45
C LEU A 158 5.07 -8.20 21.53
N GLU A 159 4.98 -7.74 22.78
CA GLU A 159 5.47 -8.50 23.93
C GLU A 159 4.38 -9.50 24.34
N ILE A 160 4.58 -10.77 24.01
CA ILE A 160 3.81 -11.88 24.59
C ILE A 160 4.78 -12.65 25.48
N ASP A 161 4.39 -12.85 26.74
CA ASP A 161 5.11 -13.66 27.71
C ASP A 161 5.48 -15.02 27.10
N ASP A 162 6.73 -15.44 27.27
CA ASP A 162 7.22 -16.75 26.84
C ASP A 162 6.47 -17.85 27.62
N VAL A 163 5.31 -18.26 27.11
CA VAL A 163 4.64 -19.46 27.58
C VAL A 163 5.56 -20.63 27.24
N ALA A 164 5.98 -21.38 28.28
CA ALA A 164 6.86 -22.52 28.17
C ALA A 164 6.40 -23.49 27.07
N GLU A 165 7.34 -23.86 26.19
CA GLU A 165 7.07 -24.69 25.02
C GLU A 165 6.73 -26.12 25.43
N GLU A 166 5.60 -26.65 24.95
CA GLU A 166 5.45 -28.09 24.79
C GLU A 166 6.16 -28.51 23.49
N PRO A 167 6.92 -29.61 23.48
CA PRO A 167 7.58 -30.09 22.26
C PRO A 167 6.54 -30.37 21.18
N THR A 168 6.53 -29.57 20.12
CA THR A 168 5.64 -29.77 18.99
C THR A 168 6.14 -30.93 18.14
N GLN A 169 5.25 -31.85 17.76
CA GLN A 169 5.53 -32.90 16.79
C GLN A 169 5.54 -32.35 15.34
N SER A 170 6.07 -31.15 15.13
CA SER A 170 6.09 -30.47 13.82
C SER A 170 7.19 -29.42 13.79
N PHE A 171 7.73 -29.14 12.61
CA PHE A 171 8.59 -27.97 12.38
C PHE A 171 7.85 -26.87 11.61
N GLN A 172 8.32 -25.63 11.74
CA GLN A 172 7.65 -24.43 11.26
C GLN A 172 8.52 -23.63 10.30
N ILE A 173 7.96 -23.25 9.15
CA ILE A 173 8.56 -22.32 8.20
C ILE A 173 7.67 -21.06 8.17
N MET A 174 8.24 -19.91 8.52
CA MET A 174 7.61 -18.62 8.34
C MET A 174 8.05 -18.01 7.02
N TYR A 175 7.11 -17.46 6.27
CA TYR A 175 7.38 -16.65 5.08
C TYR A 175 6.80 -15.24 5.27
N HIS A 176 7.54 -14.21 4.84
CA HIS A 176 7.04 -12.85 4.87
C HIS A 176 7.74 -11.93 3.86
N ASN A 177 6.95 -11.16 3.10
CA ASN A 177 7.46 -10.02 2.37
C ASN A 177 7.63 -8.85 3.36
N ILE A 178 8.87 -8.60 3.79
CA ILE A 178 9.16 -7.71 4.93
C ILE A 178 9.21 -6.24 4.56
N GLN A 179 9.33 -5.89 3.28
CA GLN A 179 9.40 -4.49 2.81
C GLN A 179 10.46 -3.65 3.58
N GLY A 180 11.66 -4.20 3.73
CA GLY A 180 12.78 -3.57 4.43
C GLY A 180 13.14 -4.27 5.74
N LEU A 181 14.12 -5.18 5.65
CA LEU A 181 14.60 -5.95 6.80
C LEU A 181 15.17 -5.05 7.89
N GLN A 182 15.95 -4.01 7.54
CA GLN A 182 16.50 -3.07 8.53
C GLN A 182 15.42 -2.27 9.24
N THR A 183 14.41 -1.84 8.51
CA THR A 183 13.30 -1.07 9.06
C THR A 183 12.54 -1.91 10.08
N HIS A 184 12.30 -3.19 9.79
CA HIS A 184 11.38 -4.06 10.54
C HIS A 184 12.07 -5.16 11.36
N ALA A 185 13.38 -5.09 11.54
CA ALA A 185 14.15 -6.11 12.26
C ALA A 185 13.65 -6.29 13.71
N GLU A 186 13.40 -5.20 14.42
CA GLU A 186 12.91 -5.27 15.80
C GLU A 186 11.49 -5.82 15.87
N ASP A 187 10.64 -5.49 14.90
CA ASP A 187 9.28 -6.02 14.82
C ASP A 187 9.31 -7.55 14.61
N LEU A 188 10.19 -8.05 13.72
CA LEU A 188 10.45 -9.48 13.50
C LEU A 188 10.96 -10.18 14.76
N LYS A 189 11.95 -9.59 15.45
CA LYS A 189 12.58 -10.18 16.65
C LYS A 189 11.60 -10.32 17.82
N HIS A 190 10.65 -9.40 17.96
CA HIS A 190 9.70 -9.45 19.08
C HIS A 190 8.49 -10.33 18.76
N ASN A 191 8.18 -10.54 17.47
CA ASN A 191 7.06 -11.38 17.06
C ASN A 191 7.26 -12.86 17.45
N PRO A 192 6.34 -13.45 18.25
CA PRO A 192 6.50 -14.80 18.78
C PRO A 192 6.42 -15.90 17.71
N ASP A 193 5.66 -15.71 16.63
CA ASP A 193 5.58 -16.71 15.55
C ASP A 193 6.91 -16.81 14.80
N PHE A 194 7.57 -15.68 14.56
CA PHE A 194 8.91 -15.65 13.96
C PHE A 194 9.97 -16.20 14.91
N ARG A 195 9.94 -15.84 16.20
CA ARG A 195 10.87 -16.40 17.20
C ARG A 195 10.78 -17.92 17.33
N ARG A 196 9.59 -18.49 17.16
CA ARG A 196 9.33 -19.93 17.26
C ARG A 196 9.62 -20.70 15.99
N ALA A 197 9.70 -20.04 14.84
CA ALA A 197 9.88 -20.70 13.55
C ALA A 197 11.23 -21.40 13.44
N ASP A 198 11.29 -22.59 12.86
CA ASP A 198 12.60 -23.24 12.62
C ASP A 198 13.33 -22.59 11.44
N TYR A 199 12.55 -22.06 10.50
CA TYR A 199 13.01 -21.37 9.31
C TYR A 199 12.19 -20.09 9.08
N ILE A 200 12.85 -19.00 8.71
CA ILE A 200 12.22 -17.73 8.37
C ILE A 200 12.69 -17.30 6.98
N CYS A 201 11.75 -17.18 6.06
CA CYS A 201 11.99 -16.86 4.65
C CYS A 201 11.44 -15.46 4.36
N LEU A 202 12.32 -14.54 4.01
CA LEU A 202 11.99 -13.13 3.81
C LEU A 202 12.26 -12.70 2.37
N THR A 203 11.37 -11.89 1.81
CA THR A 203 11.55 -11.22 0.52
C THR A 203 11.43 -9.71 0.69
N GLU A 204 11.90 -8.93 -0.28
CA GLU A 204 11.92 -7.46 -0.20
C GLU A 204 12.74 -6.96 1.01
N THR A 205 13.94 -7.52 1.18
CA THR A 205 14.84 -7.17 2.30
C THR A 205 15.40 -5.74 2.22
N TRP A 206 15.49 -5.16 1.01
CA TRP A 206 15.92 -3.79 0.70
C TRP A 206 17.30 -3.40 1.26
N THR A 207 18.19 -4.37 1.38
CA THR A 207 19.56 -4.13 1.84
C THR A 207 20.57 -4.84 0.94
N ASN A 208 21.76 -4.27 0.83
CA ASN A 208 22.95 -4.90 0.25
C ASN A 208 23.97 -5.28 1.34
N GLN A 209 23.63 -5.06 2.61
CA GLN A 209 24.52 -5.36 3.73
C GLN A 209 24.51 -6.86 4.03
N GLU A 210 25.64 -7.37 4.51
CA GLU A 210 25.73 -8.73 5.02
C GLU A 210 24.83 -8.93 6.26
N LEU A 211 24.35 -10.15 6.46
CA LEU A 211 23.50 -10.51 7.60
C LEU A 211 24.18 -10.39 8.96
N ILE A 212 25.50 -10.17 9.00
CA ILE A 212 26.23 -9.93 10.25
C ILE A 212 25.63 -8.74 11.02
N CYS A 213 24.99 -7.78 10.33
CA CYS A 213 24.29 -6.66 10.97
C CYS A 213 22.92 -7.03 11.57
N PHE A 214 22.44 -8.25 11.34
CA PHE A 214 21.13 -8.75 11.73
C PHE A 214 21.26 -9.95 12.68
N GLU A 215 21.64 -9.66 13.92
CA GLU A 215 21.66 -10.69 14.97
C GLU A 215 20.23 -11.05 15.40
N MET A 216 19.81 -12.27 15.07
CA MET A 216 18.64 -12.91 15.64
C MET A 216 19.11 -14.08 16.51
N MET A 217 18.99 -13.92 17.82
CA MET A 217 19.56 -14.86 18.79
C MET A 217 19.06 -16.29 18.53
N GLY A 218 20.00 -17.24 18.36
CA GLY A 218 19.68 -18.64 18.11
C GLY A 218 19.49 -19.02 16.63
N TYR A 219 19.68 -18.07 15.72
CA TYR A 219 19.59 -18.29 14.27
C TYR A 219 20.91 -17.96 13.57
N ASP A 220 21.11 -18.64 12.45
CA ASP A 220 22.05 -18.24 11.40
C ASP A 220 21.24 -17.89 10.15
N GLY A 221 21.86 -17.29 9.14
CA GLY A 221 21.13 -16.87 7.96
C GLY A 221 21.97 -16.68 6.71
N PHE A 222 21.27 -16.75 5.58
CA PHE A 222 21.81 -16.51 4.25
C PHE A 222 20.99 -15.42 3.55
N HIS A 223 21.68 -14.47 2.92
CA HIS A 223 21.05 -13.36 2.20
C HIS A 223 21.58 -13.25 0.79
N LEU A 224 20.64 -13.05 -0.13
CA LEU A 224 20.90 -12.79 -1.53
C LEU A 224 20.33 -11.39 -1.84
N PRO A 225 21.17 -10.34 -1.88
CA PRO A 225 20.72 -9.05 -2.36
C PRO A 225 20.38 -9.14 -3.85
N ARG A 226 19.42 -8.33 -4.32
CA ARG A 226 19.00 -8.27 -5.73
C ARG A 226 20.19 -8.06 -6.68
N SER A 227 21.16 -7.26 -6.24
CA SER A 227 22.38 -6.96 -7.00
C SER A 227 23.21 -8.20 -7.36
N LEU A 228 23.03 -9.32 -6.65
CA LEU A 228 23.75 -10.58 -6.90
C LEU A 228 22.85 -11.69 -7.48
N ALA A 229 21.54 -11.46 -7.63
CA ALA A 229 20.59 -12.46 -8.10
C ALA A 229 20.57 -12.64 -9.63
N PHE A 230 21.16 -11.70 -10.37
CA PHE A 230 21.08 -11.61 -11.83
C PHE A 230 22.48 -11.51 -12.46
N GLU A 231 22.67 -12.20 -13.57
CA GLU A 231 23.91 -12.19 -14.35
C GLU A 231 24.02 -10.91 -15.21
N ASP A 232 25.25 -10.50 -15.53
CA ASP A 232 25.56 -9.31 -16.35
C ASP A 232 25.63 -9.63 -17.85
N ASP A 233 25.05 -10.75 -18.29
CA ASP A 233 25.18 -11.27 -19.67
C ASP A 233 24.39 -10.46 -20.71
N ASN A 234 23.38 -9.69 -20.29
CA ASN A 234 22.54 -8.87 -21.15
C ASN A 234 21.95 -7.67 -20.40
N SER A 235 21.84 -6.54 -21.12
CA SER A 235 21.15 -5.29 -20.73
C SER A 235 19.83 -5.48 -19.98
N TYR A 236 19.07 -6.54 -20.28
CA TYR A 236 17.81 -6.82 -19.60
C TYR A 236 18.01 -7.13 -18.11
N TYR A 237 18.89 -8.06 -17.77
CA TYR A 237 19.13 -8.46 -16.37
C TYR A 237 19.91 -7.40 -15.60
N SER A 238 20.82 -6.68 -16.27
CA SER A 238 21.47 -5.50 -15.67
C SER A 238 20.45 -4.45 -15.22
N SER A 239 19.41 -4.21 -16.01
CA SER A 239 18.35 -3.27 -15.62
C SER A 239 17.54 -3.71 -14.40
N LEU A 240 17.35 -5.03 -14.20
CA LEU A 240 16.70 -5.57 -13.00
C LEU A 240 17.62 -5.45 -11.79
N LYS A 241 18.91 -5.76 -11.95
CA LYS A 241 19.95 -5.68 -10.91
C LYS A 241 20.09 -4.29 -10.29
N GLU A 242 19.97 -3.24 -11.12
CA GLU A 242 20.07 -1.84 -10.71
C GLU A 242 18.79 -1.28 -10.06
N MET A 243 17.68 -2.04 -10.09
CA MET A 243 16.45 -1.58 -9.46
C MET A 243 16.63 -1.43 -7.95
N GLN A 244 16.09 -0.33 -7.40
CA GLN A 244 15.94 -0.18 -5.96
C GLN A 244 15.03 -1.29 -5.41
N HIS A 245 15.25 -1.63 -4.13
CA HIS A 245 14.49 -2.64 -3.38
C HIS A 245 14.77 -4.08 -3.85
N GLY A 246 14.06 -5.08 -3.32
CA GLY A 246 14.32 -6.51 -3.54
C GLY A 246 15.21 -7.21 -2.53
N GLY A 247 15.72 -8.37 -2.95
CA GLY A 247 16.54 -9.28 -2.16
C GLY A 247 15.72 -10.29 -1.37
N VAL A 248 16.36 -11.43 -1.08
CA VAL A 248 15.78 -12.57 -0.36
C VAL A 248 16.71 -12.94 0.79
N CYS A 249 16.14 -13.27 1.94
CA CYS A 249 16.88 -13.75 3.11
C CYS A 249 16.23 -15.01 3.65
N VAL A 250 17.03 -15.95 4.15
CA VAL A 250 16.55 -17.09 4.93
C VAL A 250 17.32 -17.12 6.24
N PHE A 251 16.61 -17.13 7.36
CA PHE A 251 17.15 -17.49 8.67
C PHE A 251 16.73 -18.90 9.04
N TYR A 252 17.60 -19.63 9.74
CA TYR A 252 17.34 -20.97 10.24
C TYR A 252 17.91 -21.12 11.65
N LYS A 253 17.19 -21.83 12.52
CA LYS A 253 17.67 -22.07 13.90
C LYS A 253 18.97 -22.88 13.88
N LEU A 254 19.90 -22.52 14.76
CA LEU A 254 21.19 -23.22 14.91
C LEU A 254 21.05 -24.71 15.29
N SER A 255 19.90 -25.10 15.85
CA SER A 255 19.57 -26.49 16.18
C SER A 255 19.13 -27.34 14.97
N THR A 256 18.97 -26.72 13.80
CA THR A 256 18.51 -27.41 12.57
C THR A 256 19.69 -27.78 11.67
N GLU A 257 19.56 -28.91 10.96
CA GLU A 257 20.52 -29.30 9.92
C GLU A 257 20.09 -28.73 8.58
N THR A 258 20.75 -27.66 8.14
CA THR A 258 20.38 -26.88 6.96
C THR A 258 21.56 -26.75 6.00
N GLU A 259 21.31 -27.03 4.71
CA GLU A 259 22.30 -26.88 3.63
C GLU A 259 21.78 -25.86 2.61
N ILE A 260 22.51 -24.77 2.36
CA ILE A 260 22.17 -23.81 1.30
C ILE A 260 22.58 -24.37 -0.07
N CYS A 261 21.66 -24.36 -1.03
CA CYS A 261 21.87 -24.90 -2.37
C CYS A 261 21.87 -23.78 -3.43
N ASN A 262 23.00 -23.55 -4.09
CA ASN A 262 23.12 -22.57 -5.18
C ASN A 262 22.56 -23.13 -6.50
N LEU A 263 21.24 -23.22 -6.61
CA LEU A 263 20.55 -23.82 -7.77
C LEU A 263 19.93 -22.81 -8.74
N ALA A 264 19.54 -21.65 -8.21
CA ALA A 264 18.88 -20.61 -8.99
C ALA A 264 19.91 -19.75 -9.75
N SER A 265 19.56 -19.35 -10.98
CA SER A 265 20.25 -18.32 -11.75
C SER A 265 19.17 -17.40 -12.34
N ASN A 266 19.47 -16.10 -12.41
CA ASN A 266 18.57 -15.05 -12.90
C ASN A 266 17.20 -15.03 -12.20
N LEU A 267 17.20 -15.36 -10.91
CA LEU A 267 16.05 -15.32 -10.01
C LEU A 267 16.52 -14.79 -8.66
N GLU A 268 15.74 -13.90 -8.06
CA GLU A 268 15.87 -13.58 -6.64
C GLU A 268 15.35 -14.77 -5.85
N CYS A 269 16.22 -15.74 -5.57
CA CYS A 269 15.84 -16.99 -4.94
C CYS A 269 16.97 -17.57 -4.08
N ILE A 270 16.60 -18.03 -2.89
CA ILE A 270 17.45 -18.86 -2.04
C ILE A 270 16.81 -20.24 -1.96
N VAL A 271 17.60 -21.28 -2.21
CA VAL A 271 17.19 -22.67 -1.98
C VAL A 271 17.99 -23.21 -0.80
N PHE A 272 17.31 -23.92 0.09
CA PHE A 272 17.96 -24.65 1.16
C PHE A 272 17.30 -26.02 1.35
N LYS A 273 18.09 -26.95 1.86
CA LYS A 273 17.69 -28.31 2.18
C LYS A 273 17.59 -28.48 3.68
N ILE A 274 16.46 -29.01 4.12
CA ILE A 274 16.24 -29.50 5.48
C ILE A 274 16.73 -30.96 5.50
N SER A 275 17.97 -31.16 5.92
CA SER A 275 18.70 -32.43 5.74
C SER A 275 18.02 -33.60 6.45
N SER A 276 17.54 -33.38 7.66
CA SER A 276 16.88 -34.39 8.50
C SER A 276 15.64 -35.04 7.87
N LYS A 277 14.97 -34.33 6.96
CA LYS A 277 13.74 -34.79 6.29
C LYS A 277 13.86 -34.88 4.77
N ASN A 278 15.03 -34.53 4.22
CA ASN A 278 15.28 -34.43 2.78
C ASN A 278 14.26 -33.53 2.06
N ILE A 279 13.88 -32.40 2.67
CA ILE A 279 12.92 -31.44 2.09
C ILE A 279 13.70 -30.28 1.47
N LEU A 280 13.40 -29.92 0.22
CA LEU A 280 13.93 -28.71 -0.41
C LEU A 280 12.93 -27.57 -0.28
N VAL A 281 13.41 -26.41 0.13
CA VAL A 281 12.61 -25.19 0.23
C VAL A 281 13.27 -24.12 -0.65
N ALA A 282 12.49 -23.56 -1.58
CA ALA A 282 12.91 -22.46 -2.44
C ALA A 282 12.10 -21.20 -2.09
N THR A 283 12.79 -20.20 -1.55
CA THR A 283 12.23 -18.87 -1.30
C THR A 283 12.46 -18.01 -2.52
N VAL A 284 11.39 -17.56 -3.18
CA VAL A 284 11.43 -16.86 -4.47
C VAL A 284 10.82 -15.47 -4.32
N TYR A 285 11.41 -14.48 -4.98
CA TYR A 285 10.80 -13.18 -5.18
C TYR A 285 10.80 -12.82 -6.66
N ARG A 286 9.68 -12.29 -7.16
CA ARG A 286 9.56 -11.75 -8.51
C ARG A 286 9.07 -10.32 -8.45
N THR A 287 9.88 -9.37 -8.92
CA THR A 287 9.41 -7.99 -9.15
C THR A 287 8.43 -7.91 -10.32
N GLN A 288 7.45 -6.99 -10.24
CA GLN A 288 6.49 -6.73 -11.33
C GLN A 288 7.15 -6.32 -12.65
N LYS A 289 8.38 -5.79 -12.61
CA LYS A 289 9.15 -5.40 -13.81
C LYS A 289 9.80 -6.60 -14.52
N TYR A 290 9.90 -7.75 -13.86
CA TYR A 290 10.42 -8.96 -14.47
C TYR A 290 9.37 -9.53 -15.44
N ASN A 291 9.75 -9.59 -16.73
CA ASN A 291 9.01 -10.23 -17.79
C ASN A 291 8.62 -11.65 -17.38
N LEU A 292 7.32 -11.92 -17.43
CA LEU A 292 6.76 -13.18 -16.96
C LEU A 292 7.26 -14.40 -17.74
N GLY A 293 7.47 -14.28 -19.07
CA GLY A 293 7.97 -15.39 -19.88
C GLY A 293 9.37 -15.81 -19.47
N LYS A 294 10.31 -14.85 -19.42
CA LYS A 294 11.69 -15.10 -18.97
C LYS A 294 11.75 -15.61 -17.53
N PHE A 295 10.90 -15.09 -16.66
CA PHE A 295 10.80 -15.59 -15.28
C PHE A 295 10.38 -17.06 -15.25
N LEU A 296 9.36 -17.46 -16.03
CA LEU A 296 8.90 -18.84 -16.10
C LEU A 296 9.96 -19.78 -16.69
N GLU A 297 10.74 -19.34 -17.67
CA GLU A 297 11.88 -20.10 -18.22
C GLU A 297 12.92 -20.41 -17.12
N ASN A 298 13.34 -19.39 -16.36
CA ASN A 298 14.31 -19.59 -15.27
C ASN A 298 13.69 -20.38 -14.10
N LEU A 299 12.40 -20.18 -13.80
CA LEU A 299 11.69 -20.96 -12.80
C LEU A 299 11.60 -22.43 -13.22
N GLU A 300 11.38 -22.74 -14.49
CA GLU A 300 11.37 -24.11 -15.00
C GLU A 300 12.71 -24.81 -14.79
N ILE A 301 13.81 -24.13 -15.09
CA ILE A 301 15.16 -24.64 -14.84
C ILE A 301 15.35 -24.94 -13.35
N LEU A 302 14.93 -24.03 -12.46
CA LEU A 302 14.98 -24.23 -11.02
C LEU A 302 14.16 -25.44 -10.60
N ILE A 303 12.90 -25.55 -11.04
CA ILE A 303 12.01 -26.67 -10.69
C ILE A 303 12.59 -28.01 -11.14
N CYS A 304 13.17 -28.11 -12.33
CA CYS A 304 13.83 -29.33 -12.79
C CYS A 304 14.95 -29.75 -11.84
N LYS A 305 15.84 -28.81 -11.47
CA LYS A 305 16.92 -29.07 -10.50
C LYS A 305 16.41 -29.49 -9.13
N LEU A 306 15.31 -28.90 -8.64
CA LEU A 306 14.72 -29.27 -7.35
C LEU A 306 14.17 -30.71 -7.38
N VAL A 307 13.46 -31.08 -8.45
CA VAL A 307 12.88 -32.42 -8.62
C VAL A 307 13.95 -33.49 -8.77
N ASP A 308 15.10 -33.17 -9.38
CA ASP A 308 16.24 -34.10 -9.47
C ASP A 308 16.88 -34.38 -8.09
N LEU A 309 16.72 -33.48 -7.12
CA LEU A 309 17.38 -33.55 -5.81
C LEU A 309 16.48 -34.03 -4.68
N SER A 310 15.16 -33.80 -4.75
CA SER A 310 14.20 -34.29 -3.75
C SER A 310 12.79 -34.49 -4.31
N GLU A 311 12.09 -35.48 -3.77
CA GLU A 311 10.66 -35.70 -4.02
C GLU A 311 9.76 -34.78 -3.16
N LYS A 312 10.30 -34.21 -2.07
CA LYS A 312 9.60 -33.34 -1.11
C LYS A 312 10.07 -31.90 -1.30
N ILE A 313 9.24 -31.08 -1.93
CA ILE A 313 9.63 -29.71 -2.32
C ILE A 313 8.57 -28.70 -1.87
N VAL A 314 9.04 -27.58 -1.33
CA VAL A 314 8.25 -26.39 -1.00
C VAL A 314 8.82 -25.21 -1.78
N VAL A 315 7.97 -24.48 -2.51
CA VAL A 315 8.33 -23.22 -3.19
C VAL A 315 7.43 -22.13 -2.65
N ILE A 316 8.03 -21.13 -2.01
CA ILE A 316 7.33 -20.07 -1.26
C ILE A 316 7.85 -18.71 -1.69
N GLY A 317 6.98 -17.70 -1.79
CA GLY A 317 7.43 -16.43 -2.32
C GLY A 317 6.36 -15.44 -2.75
N ASP A 318 6.79 -14.22 -3.04
CA ASP A 318 5.97 -13.19 -3.67
C ASP A 318 6.22 -13.24 -5.19
N PHE A 319 5.20 -13.69 -5.92
CA PHE A 319 5.26 -13.83 -7.37
C PHE A 319 4.72 -12.60 -8.10
N ASN A 320 4.18 -11.61 -7.37
CA ASN A 320 3.52 -10.43 -7.92
C ASN A 320 2.49 -10.80 -9.00
N GLN A 321 1.76 -11.90 -8.81
CA GLN A 321 0.67 -12.35 -9.66
C GLN A 321 -0.50 -12.83 -8.81
N ASP A 322 -1.63 -12.15 -8.95
CA ASP A 322 -2.79 -12.36 -8.11
C ASP A 322 -3.60 -13.59 -8.55
N ILE A 323 -3.69 -14.60 -7.68
CA ILE A 323 -4.48 -15.82 -7.96
C ILE A 323 -5.98 -15.51 -7.96
N LEU A 324 -6.45 -14.59 -7.11
CA LEU A 324 -7.88 -14.33 -6.92
C LEU A 324 -8.52 -13.62 -8.13
N LYS A 325 -7.73 -12.96 -8.97
CA LYS A 325 -8.20 -12.36 -10.23
C LYS A 325 -8.49 -13.38 -11.33
N GLY A 326 -8.11 -14.64 -11.15
CA GLY A 326 -8.21 -15.69 -12.17
C GLY A 326 -7.13 -15.57 -13.25
N GLY A 327 -6.86 -16.68 -13.95
CA GLY A 327 -5.88 -16.70 -15.05
C GLY A 327 -4.41 -16.54 -14.62
N CYS A 328 -4.10 -16.84 -13.35
CA CYS A 328 -2.73 -16.77 -12.81
C CYS A 328 -1.81 -17.77 -13.53
N THR A 329 -0.90 -17.25 -14.35
CA THR A 329 0.03 -18.02 -15.19
C THR A 329 1.04 -18.81 -14.38
N VAL A 330 1.58 -18.24 -13.31
CA VAL A 330 2.50 -18.92 -12.38
C VAL A 330 1.77 -20.08 -11.70
N PHE A 331 0.55 -19.86 -11.23
CA PHE A 331 -0.28 -20.93 -10.65
C PHE A 331 -0.51 -22.08 -11.64
N ASN A 332 -0.92 -21.76 -12.86
CA ASN A 332 -1.14 -22.76 -13.91
C ASN A 332 0.16 -23.51 -14.26
N PHE A 333 1.28 -22.79 -14.36
CA PHE A 333 2.59 -23.34 -14.62
C PHE A 333 3.01 -24.32 -13.50
N MET A 334 2.99 -23.88 -12.24
CA MET A 334 3.36 -24.72 -11.09
C MET A 334 2.46 -25.96 -10.97
N SER A 335 1.14 -25.77 -11.18
CA SER A 335 0.17 -26.88 -11.20
C SER A 335 0.50 -27.90 -12.30
N SER A 336 0.90 -27.44 -13.50
CA SER A 336 1.32 -28.33 -14.60
C SER A 336 2.59 -29.13 -14.28
N LYS A 337 3.42 -28.65 -13.35
CA LYS A 337 4.61 -29.36 -12.84
C LYS A 337 4.30 -30.27 -11.65
N GLY A 338 3.03 -30.41 -11.27
CA GLY A 338 2.57 -31.27 -10.19
C GLY A 338 2.68 -30.67 -8.79
N PHE A 339 2.81 -29.34 -8.67
CA PHE A 339 2.76 -28.67 -7.38
C PHE A 339 1.31 -28.32 -7.01
N ARG A 340 0.99 -28.41 -5.73
CA ARG A 340 -0.27 -27.99 -5.14
C ARG A 340 -0.08 -26.65 -4.43
N GLN A 341 -0.82 -25.63 -4.84
CA GLN A 341 -0.87 -24.36 -4.11
C GLN A 341 -1.73 -24.50 -2.85
N LEU A 342 -1.24 -23.97 -1.72
CA LEU A 342 -1.88 -24.14 -0.43
C LEU A 342 -2.63 -22.91 0.10
N VAL A 343 -2.28 -21.69 -0.33
CA VAL A 343 -2.95 -20.46 0.11
C VAL A 343 -4.16 -20.18 -0.77
N ASP A 344 -5.32 -19.96 -0.16
CA ASP A 344 -6.61 -19.73 -0.82
C ASP A 344 -7.29 -18.39 -0.42
N SER A 345 -6.67 -17.63 0.46
CA SER A 345 -7.16 -16.37 1.02
C SER A 345 -6.17 -15.22 0.80
N PRO A 346 -6.63 -13.96 0.80
CA PRO A 346 -5.75 -12.81 0.58
C PRO A 346 -4.53 -12.76 1.50
N THR A 347 -3.39 -12.34 0.95
CA THR A 347 -2.10 -12.23 1.65
C THR A 347 -1.65 -10.78 1.79
N THR A 348 -2.51 -9.82 1.46
CA THR A 348 -2.22 -8.38 1.55
C THR A 348 -3.43 -7.61 2.09
N GLU A 349 -3.19 -6.43 2.66
CA GLU A 349 -4.25 -5.53 3.13
C GLU A 349 -5.21 -5.12 2.01
N GLY A 350 -4.75 -5.13 0.74
CA GLY A 350 -5.58 -4.80 -0.42
C GLY A 350 -6.44 -5.95 -0.93
N GLY A 351 -6.44 -7.11 -0.26
CA GLY A 351 -7.27 -8.24 -0.63
C GLY A 351 -6.73 -9.04 -1.83
N THR A 352 -5.43 -8.97 -2.13
CA THR A 352 -4.80 -9.74 -3.22
C THR A 352 -4.10 -10.99 -2.70
N LEU A 353 -3.97 -12.02 -3.55
CA LEU A 353 -3.20 -13.25 -3.23
C LEU A 353 -2.00 -13.35 -4.17
N ILE A 354 -0.91 -12.70 -3.78
CA ILE A 354 0.34 -12.61 -4.56
C ILE A 354 1.50 -13.40 -3.93
N ASP A 355 1.37 -13.72 -2.64
CA ASP A 355 2.30 -14.57 -1.89
C ASP A 355 1.83 -16.02 -2.00
N HIS A 356 2.58 -16.87 -2.68
CA HIS A 356 2.19 -18.25 -3.00
C HIS A 356 3.01 -19.26 -2.20
N VAL A 357 2.44 -20.45 -1.99
CA VAL A 357 3.06 -21.59 -1.29
C VAL A 357 2.73 -22.89 -2.01
N TYR A 358 3.63 -23.29 -2.90
CA TYR A 358 3.51 -24.49 -3.70
C TYR A 358 4.22 -25.67 -3.04
N VAL A 359 3.54 -26.80 -2.91
CA VAL A 359 4.10 -28.02 -2.32
C VAL A 359 4.01 -29.19 -3.30
N LYS A 360 5.06 -30.01 -3.34
CA LYS A 360 5.14 -31.25 -4.11
C LYS A 360 5.67 -32.39 -3.26
N GLY A 361 5.13 -33.59 -3.51
CA GLY A 361 5.39 -34.80 -2.73
C GLY A 361 4.36 -35.02 -1.62
N CYS A 362 4.46 -36.16 -0.93
CA CYS A 362 3.65 -36.47 0.24
C CYS A 362 4.16 -35.69 1.45
N LEU A 363 3.75 -34.42 1.53
CA LEU A 363 3.99 -33.52 2.65
C LEU A 363 2.63 -33.12 3.23
N ASP A 364 2.34 -33.58 4.46
CA ASP A 364 1.23 -33.02 5.21
C ASP A 364 1.65 -31.60 5.64
N THR A 365 0.92 -30.60 5.16
CA THR A 365 1.32 -29.20 5.29
C THR A 365 0.11 -28.36 5.58
N GLN A 366 0.16 -27.67 6.71
CA GLN A 366 -0.86 -26.74 7.16
C GLN A 366 -0.36 -25.32 6.96
N ILE A 367 -1.25 -24.41 6.58
CA ILE A 367 -0.96 -22.98 6.43
C ILE A 367 -1.86 -22.17 7.32
N ALA A 368 -1.27 -21.18 7.99
CA ALA A 368 -1.97 -20.09 8.64
C ALA A 368 -1.46 -18.74 8.14
N ILE A 369 -2.36 -17.79 7.96
CA ILE A 369 -2.02 -16.40 7.65
C ILE A 369 -1.90 -15.66 8.98
N ILE A 370 -0.76 -15.00 9.21
CA ILE A 370 -0.42 -14.29 10.42
C ILE A 370 -0.42 -12.79 10.12
N PRO A 371 -1.33 -12.00 10.72
CA PRO A 371 -1.38 -10.58 10.49
C PRO A 371 -0.10 -9.86 10.89
N THR A 372 0.37 -8.91 10.08
CA THR A 372 1.51 -8.04 10.45
C THR A 372 1.12 -6.57 10.40
N TYR A 373 1.56 -5.79 11.39
CA TYR A 373 1.21 -4.36 11.50
C TYR A 373 2.20 -3.42 10.79
N TYR A 374 3.29 -3.97 10.26
CA TYR A 374 4.45 -3.21 9.79
C TYR A 374 4.78 -3.45 8.31
N SER A 375 4.07 -4.37 7.64
CA SER A 375 4.17 -4.62 6.21
C SER A 375 2.77 -4.64 5.60
N TYR A 376 2.67 -4.27 4.32
CA TYR A 376 1.44 -4.40 3.54
C TYR A 376 1.03 -5.88 3.31
N HIS A 377 1.98 -6.79 3.45
CA HIS A 377 1.77 -8.22 3.30
C HIS A 377 1.53 -8.88 4.65
N GLU A 378 0.70 -9.91 4.66
CA GLU A 378 0.57 -10.80 5.80
C GLU A 378 1.69 -11.84 5.78
N ALA A 379 2.08 -12.34 6.94
CA ALA A 379 3.04 -13.44 7.04
C ALA A 379 2.31 -14.78 6.84
N LEU A 380 3.02 -15.76 6.29
CA LEU A 380 2.51 -17.12 6.10
C LEU A 380 3.27 -18.07 7.01
N LYS A 381 2.52 -18.78 7.87
CA LYS A 381 3.04 -19.81 8.75
C LYS A 381 2.75 -21.17 8.14
N ILE A 382 3.80 -21.93 7.86
CA ILE A 382 3.73 -23.25 7.26
C ILE A 382 4.17 -24.26 8.32
N VAL A 383 3.29 -25.20 8.67
CA VAL A 383 3.54 -26.22 9.68
C VAL A 383 3.59 -27.59 9.00
N ILE A 384 4.68 -28.31 9.22
CA ILE A 384 4.90 -29.65 8.66
C ILE A 384 5.12 -30.61 9.83
N PRO A 385 4.22 -31.59 10.07
CA PRO A 385 4.37 -32.58 11.12
C PRO A 385 5.66 -33.39 10.98
N TYR A 386 6.23 -33.81 12.11
CA TYR A 386 7.22 -34.86 12.15
C TYR A 386 6.53 -36.19 11.92
N ASP A 387 6.92 -36.87 10.82
CA ASP A 387 6.58 -38.28 10.57
C ASP A 387 6.81 -39.18 11.79
#